data_AF-Q96PT3-F1
#
_entry.id   AF-Q96PT3-F1
#
_cell.length_a   1.000
_cell.length_b   1.000
_cell.length_c   1.000
_cell.angle_alpha   90.00
_cell.angle_beta   90.00
_cell.angle_gamma   90.00
#
_symmetry.space_group_name_H-M   'P 1'
#
loop_
_entity.id
_entity.type
_entity.pdbx_description
1 polymer ?
#
loop_
_entity_poly.entity_id
_entity_poly.type
_entity_poly.pdbx_seq_one_letter_code
_entity_poly.pdbx_strand_id
1 'polypeptide(L)'
;MPAEVHGSPPASLCPCQSVKFRPGLPEMALLTALDDTLPEEAQGPGRRMILLSTPSQSDALRACFERNLYPGIATKEELAQGIDIPEPRVQIWFQNERSCQLRQHRRQSRPWPGRRDPQKGRRKRTAITGSQTALLLRAFEKDRFPGIAAREELARETGLPESRIQIWFQNRRARHRGQSGRAPTQASIRCNAAPIG
;
A
#
# COMPACT_ATOMS: atom_id res chain seq x y z
N MET A 1 56.11 16.33 11.48
CA MET A 1 55.04 16.94 12.27
C MET A 1 53.72 16.77 11.51
N PRO A 2 52.90 15.74 11.81
CA PRO A 2 51.58 15.60 11.22
C PRO A 2 50.54 16.27 12.13
N ALA A 3 49.75 17.20 11.59
CA ALA A 3 48.61 17.79 12.29
C ALA A 3 47.37 16.92 12.02
N GLU A 4 46.89 16.23 13.04
CA GLU A 4 45.62 15.52 13.03
C GLU A 4 44.46 16.52 13.00
N VAL A 5 43.72 16.57 11.89
CA VAL A 5 42.42 17.23 11.82
C VAL A 5 41.36 16.28 12.37
N HIS A 6 40.94 16.53 13.60
CA HIS A 6 39.73 15.97 14.19
C HIS A 6 38.50 16.58 13.51
N GLY A 7 37.72 15.77 12.80
CA GLY A 7 36.40 16.12 12.27
C GLY A 7 35.37 15.09 12.72
N SER A 8 34.60 15.40 13.75
CA SER A 8 33.54 14.56 14.32
C SER A 8 32.45 14.16 13.31
N PRO A 9 31.87 12.95 13.39
CA PRO A 9 30.55 12.66 12.86
C PRO A 9 29.57 12.27 14.01
N PRO A 10 28.27 12.05 13.76
CA PRO A 10 27.24 13.04 13.38
C PRO A 10 26.03 13.00 14.33
N ALA A 11 25.52 14.14 14.79
CA ALA A 11 24.35 14.19 15.69
C ALA A 11 23.10 14.76 15.00
N SER A 12 22.19 13.89 14.54
CA SER A 12 20.76 14.20 14.48
C SER A 12 19.95 12.90 14.29
N LEU A 13 19.86 12.12 15.36
CA LEU A 13 18.77 11.17 15.55
C LEU A 13 17.49 11.99 15.72
N CYS A 14 16.64 12.05 14.70
CA CYS A 14 15.31 12.66 14.82
C CYS A 14 14.28 11.52 14.95
N PRO A 15 13.70 11.28 16.13
CA PRO A 15 12.75 10.20 16.34
C PRO A 15 11.38 10.61 15.82
N CYS A 16 11.06 10.33 14.55
CA CYS A 16 9.68 10.35 14.07
C CYS A 16 8.94 9.10 14.57
N GLN A 17 8.57 9.10 15.85
CA GLN A 17 7.57 8.17 16.39
C GLN A 17 6.18 8.56 15.86
N SER A 18 5.85 8.11 14.65
CA SER A 18 4.53 8.31 14.06
C SER A 18 3.69 7.03 14.10
N VAL A 19 3.61 6.37 15.26
CA VAL A 19 2.46 5.56 15.66
C VAL A 19 2.46 5.48 17.18
N LYS A 20 1.35 5.92 17.78
CA LYS A 20 1.13 5.96 19.21
C LYS A 20 1.19 4.54 19.78
N PHE A 21 2.31 4.16 20.36
CA PHE A 21 2.33 3.09 21.35
C PHE A 21 1.68 3.69 22.60
N ARG A 22 0.50 3.20 22.99
CA ARG A 22 -0.01 3.37 24.36
C ARG A 22 0.39 2.11 25.13
N PRO A 23 1.51 2.09 25.85
CA PRO A 23 1.75 1.05 26.84
C PRO A 23 0.98 1.44 28.11
N GLY A 24 0.05 0.59 28.55
CA GLY A 24 -0.69 0.83 29.78
C GLY A 24 -2.09 0.24 29.77
N LEU A 25 -2.19 -1.09 29.74
CA LEU A 25 -3.32 -1.80 30.33
C LEU A 25 -2.79 -3.17 30.78
N PRO A 26 -2.88 -3.50 32.09
CA PRO A 26 -2.34 -4.74 32.62
C PRO A 26 -3.19 -5.94 32.20
N GLU A 27 -2.48 -6.95 31.72
CA GLU A 27 -2.52 -8.35 32.19
C GLU A 27 -3.78 -8.89 32.91
N MET A 28 -4.21 -10.05 32.42
CA MET A 28 -5.12 -11.07 32.96
C MET A 28 -6.60 -10.72 33.24
N ALA A 29 -7.45 -11.13 32.29
CA ALA A 29 -8.73 -11.76 32.60
C ALA A 29 -9.00 -12.88 31.59
N LEU A 30 -8.41 -14.05 31.84
CA LEU A 30 -8.89 -15.31 31.29
C LEU A 30 -10.21 -15.63 31.98
N LEU A 31 -11.34 -15.44 31.28
CA LEU A 31 -12.60 -16.09 31.63
C LEU A 31 -13.20 -16.68 30.36
N THR A 32 -12.86 -17.95 30.17
CA THR A 32 -13.72 -18.97 29.56
C THR A 32 -15.13 -18.88 30.14
N ALA A 33 -16.10 -18.53 29.31
CA ALA A 33 -17.50 -18.82 29.55
C ALA A 33 -18.14 -19.21 28.21
N LEU A 34 -18.48 -20.49 28.13
CA LEU A 34 -19.42 -21.07 27.18
C LEU A 34 -20.80 -20.45 27.44
N ASP A 35 -21.48 -19.94 26.41
CA ASP A 35 -22.87 -20.28 26.06
C ASP A 35 -23.37 -19.34 24.94
N ASP A 36 -23.98 -19.97 23.95
CA ASP A 36 -25.16 -19.57 23.19
C ASP A 36 -25.38 -18.13 22.66
N THR A 37 -25.40 -18.09 21.32
CA THR A 37 -26.43 -17.46 20.49
C THR A 37 -26.58 -15.93 20.57
N LEU A 38 -25.94 -15.21 19.64
CA LEU A 38 -26.34 -13.85 19.23
C LEU A 38 -26.33 -13.72 17.69
N PRO A 39 -27.32 -13.02 17.10
CA PRO A 39 -27.56 -12.97 15.67
C PRO A 39 -26.63 -11.98 14.94
N GLU A 40 -26.27 -12.38 13.71
CA GLU A 40 -25.36 -11.74 12.77
C GLU A 40 -26.01 -10.56 12.04
N GLU A 41 -26.21 -9.41 12.69
CA GLU A 41 -26.74 -8.20 12.02
C GLU A 41 -25.99 -6.94 12.51
N ALA A 42 -24.83 -6.63 11.90
CA ALA A 42 -24.24 -5.27 11.90
C ALA A 42 -22.97 -5.16 11.01
N GLN A 43 -23.01 -5.58 9.74
CA GLN A 43 -21.84 -5.46 8.86
C GLN A 43 -21.85 -4.15 8.05
N GLY A 44 -21.57 -3.03 8.73
CA GLY A 44 -21.23 -1.76 8.07
C GLY A 44 -19.97 -1.87 7.21
N PRO A 45 -19.59 -0.83 6.42
CA PRO A 45 -18.44 -0.88 5.51
C PRO A 45 -17.11 -0.92 6.28
N GLY A 46 -16.76 -2.10 6.79
CA GLY A 46 -15.58 -2.35 7.61
C GLY A 46 -14.30 -2.10 6.82
N ARG A 47 -13.61 -1.00 7.11
CA ARG A 47 -12.21 -0.84 6.74
C ARG A 47 -11.44 -1.93 7.48
N ARG A 48 -10.64 -2.74 6.77
CA ARG A 48 -9.88 -3.85 7.37
C ARG A 48 -9.15 -3.37 8.63
N MET A 49 -9.37 -4.06 9.75
CA MET A 49 -8.77 -3.74 11.05
C MET A 49 -7.26 -3.58 10.92
N ILE A 50 -6.72 -2.51 11.51
CA ILE A 50 -5.28 -2.22 11.53
C ILE A 50 -4.64 -3.25 12.46
N LEU A 51 -4.05 -4.30 11.91
CA LEU A 51 -3.15 -5.16 12.68
C LEU A 51 -1.96 -4.28 13.10
N LEU A 52 -1.82 -4.06 14.41
CA LEU A 52 -0.63 -3.42 15.00
C LEU A 52 0.55 -4.34 14.71
N SER A 53 1.46 -3.91 13.84
CA SER A 53 2.71 -4.64 13.62
C SER A 53 3.49 -4.73 14.92
N THR A 54 4.00 -5.92 15.26
CA THR A 54 4.90 -6.10 16.40
C THR A 54 6.19 -5.27 16.21
N PRO A 55 6.95 -4.98 17.28
CA PRO A 55 8.23 -4.29 17.14
C PRO A 55 9.19 -5.01 16.18
N SER A 56 9.30 -6.34 16.32
CA SER A 56 10.11 -7.19 15.43
C SER A 56 9.69 -7.07 13.96
N GLN A 57 8.37 -7.11 13.68
CA GLN A 57 7.84 -6.90 12.33
C GLN A 57 8.18 -5.51 11.79
N SER A 58 8.06 -4.48 12.63
CA SER A 58 8.34 -3.10 12.26
C SER A 58 9.83 -2.87 11.96
N ASP A 59 10.72 -3.50 12.73
CA ASP A 59 12.16 -3.42 12.55
C ASP A 59 12.60 -4.12 11.27
N ALA A 60 12.06 -5.31 10.97
CA ALA A 60 12.32 -6.01 9.72
C ALA A 60 11.84 -5.21 8.49
N LEU A 61 10.67 -4.58 8.58
CA LEU A 61 10.16 -3.68 7.53
C LEU A 61 11.08 -2.47 7.33
N ARG A 62 11.54 -1.82 8.40
CA ARG A 62 12.45 -0.67 8.36
C ARG A 62 13.81 -1.06 7.79
N ALA A 63 14.40 -2.17 8.23
CA ALA A 63 15.67 -2.67 7.72
C ALA A 63 15.62 -2.95 6.22
N CYS A 64 14.51 -3.52 5.73
CA CYS A 64 14.31 -3.72 4.30
C CYS A 64 14.14 -2.38 3.54
N PHE A 65 13.43 -1.42 4.13
CA PHE A 65 13.24 -0.08 3.56
C PHE A 65 14.54 0.70 3.41
N GLU A 66 15.42 0.67 4.41
CA GLU A 66 16.73 1.32 4.36
C GLU A 66 17.64 0.74 3.27
N ARG A 67 17.58 -0.59 3.06
CA ARG A 67 18.31 -1.27 1.98
C ARG A 67 17.76 -0.92 0.60
N ASN A 68 16.44 -0.94 0.43
CA ASN A 68 15.79 -0.64 -0.83
C ASN A 68 14.43 0.04 -0.61
N LEU A 69 14.32 1.30 -1.01
CA LEU A 69 13.09 2.08 -0.92
C LEU A 69 11.95 1.51 -1.81
N TYR A 70 12.29 0.71 -2.82
CA TYR A 70 11.40 0.25 -3.87
C TYR A 70 11.57 -1.26 -4.16
N PRO A 71 11.27 -2.14 -3.20
CA PRO A 71 11.43 -3.58 -3.40
C PRO A 71 10.46 -4.11 -4.45
N GLY A 72 10.93 -5.09 -5.21
CA GLY A 72 10.13 -5.85 -6.18
C GLY A 72 9.09 -6.74 -5.51
N ILE A 73 8.35 -7.52 -6.31
CA ILE A 73 7.39 -8.48 -5.74
C ILE A 73 8.09 -9.58 -4.93
N ALA A 74 9.11 -10.23 -5.49
CA ALA A 74 9.82 -11.33 -4.84
C ALA A 74 10.36 -10.94 -3.46
N THR A 75 11.04 -9.80 -3.36
CA THR A 75 11.55 -9.27 -2.09
C THR A 75 10.45 -8.97 -1.08
N LYS A 76 9.26 -8.54 -1.52
CA LYS A 76 8.12 -8.34 -0.62
C LYS A 76 7.49 -9.65 -0.18
N GLU A 77 7.44 -10.65 -1.06
CA GLU A 77 6.94 -11.99 -0.74
C GLU A 77 7.88 -12.69 0.26
N GLU A 78 9.19 -12.62 0.05
CA GLU A 78 10.21 -13.12 0.99
C GLU A 78 10.09 -12.44 2.36
N LEU A 79 9.98 -11.11 2.38
CA LEU A 79 9.82 -10.36 3.63
C LEU A 79 8.51 -10.70 4.34
N ALA A 80 7.42 -10.82 3.59
CA ALA A 80 6.09 -11.20 4.09
C ALA A 80 6.12 -12.57 4.77
N GLN A 81 6.78 -13.55 4.15
CA GLN A 81 6.98 -14.88 4.73
C GLN A 81 7.83 -14.83 5.99
N GLY A 82 8.92 -14.06 5.99
CA GLY A 82 9.84 -13.99 7.13
C GLY A 82 9.27 -13.31 8.38
N ILE A 83 8.27 -12.42 8.24
CA ILE A 83 7.69 -11.68 9.37
C ILE A 83 6.25 -12.09 9.70
N ASP A 84 5.74 -13.12 9.03
CA ASP A 84 4.35 -13.61 9.12
C ASP A 84 3.30 -12.51 8.91
N ILE A 85 3.45 -11.72 7.85
CA ILE A 85 2.49 -10.69 7.44
C ILE A 85 2.13 -10.90 5.97
N PRO A 86 0.85 -10.86 5.56
CA PRO A 86 0.46 -10.97 4.16
C PRO A 86 1.16 -9.93 3.26
N GLU A 87 1.71 -10.35 2.13
CA GLU A 87 2.44 -9.48 1.21
C GLU A 87 1.67 -8.20 0.76
N PRO A 88 0.33 -8.22 0.59
CA PRO A 88 -0.42 -6.98 0.34
C PRO A 88 -0.25 -5.93 1.44
N ARG A 89 -0.06 -6.33 2.70
CA ARG A 89 0.19 -5.43 3.84
C ARG A 89 1.58 -4.85 3.81
N VAL A 90 2.58 -5.67 3.52
CA VAL A 90 3.95 -5.20 3.27
C VAL A 90 3.93 -4.16 2.15
N GLN A 91 3.24 -4.43 1.03
CA GLN A 91 3.12 -3.47 -0.07
C GLN A 91 2.51 -2.13 0.37
N ILE A 92 1.42 -2.17 1.15
CA ILE A 92 0.76 -0.96 1.69
C ILE A 92 1.70 -0.23 2.66
N TRP A 93 2.41 -0.95 3.53
CA TRP A 93 3.37 -0.37 4.46
C TRP A 93 4.46 0.40 3.71
N PHE A 94 5.10 -0.20 2.71
CA PHE A 94 6.11 0.47 1.87
C PHE A 94 5.53 1.70 1.14
N GLN A 95 4.26 1.67 0.74
CA GLN A 95 3.61 2.82 0.12
C GLN A 95 3.38 3.97 1.11
N ASN A 96 2.90 3.65 2.31
CA ASN A 96 2.67 4.61 3.38
C ASN A 96 3.99 5.20 3.89
N GLU A 97 5.01 4.36 4.07
CA GLU A 97 6.32 4.76 4.56
C GLU A 97 7.01 5.74 3.61
N ARG A 98 7.02 5.44 2.30
CA ARG A 98 7.47 6.39 1.29
C ARG A 98 6.67 7.69 1.29
N SER A 99 5.36 7.62 1.54
CA SER A 99 4.52 8.82 1.61
C SER A 99 4.83 9.68 2.84
N CYS A 100 5.12 9.05 3.98
CA CYS A 100 5.59 9.72 5.20
C CYS A 100 6.95 10.39 4.98
N GLN A 101 7.93 9.63 4.51
CA GLN A 101 9.27 10.11 4.20
C GLN A 101 9.26 11.24 3.16
N LEU A 102 8.43 11.16 2.11
CA LEU A 102 8.30 12.25 1.13
C LEU A 102 7.74 13.52 1.76
N ARG A 103 6.76 13.41 2.69
CA ARG A 103 6.27 14.57 3.44
C ARG A 103 7.38 15.16 4.32
N GLN A 104 8.20 14.33 4.95
CA GLN A 104 9.34 14.79 5.76
C GLN A 104 10.39 15.51 4.90
N HIS A 105 10.82 14.91 3.78
CA HIS A 105 11.74 15.53 2.83
C HIS A 105 11.22 16.88 2.33
N ARG A 106 9.92 16.97 1.99
CA ARG A 106 9.29 18.24 1.60
C ARG A 106 9.32 19.28 2.71
N ARG A 107 9.02 18.90 3.96
CA ARG A 107 9.09 19.81 5.12
C ARG A 107 10.50 20.31 5.39
N GLN A 108 11.50 19.47 5.16
CA GLN A 108 12.92 19.78 5.36
C GLN A 108 13.59 20.36 4.10
N SER A 109 12.84 20.60 3.02
CA SER A 109 13.38 21.00 1.71
C SER A 109 14.53 20.12 1.20
N ARG A 110 14.54 18.82 1.56
CA ARG A 110 15.55 17.86 1.13
C ARG A 110 15.10 17.16 -0.15
N PRO A 111 15.98 16.96 -1.14
CA PRO A 111 15.65 16.20 -2.35
C PRO A 111 15.30 14.77 -1.99
N TRP A 112 14.27 14.21 -2.64
CA TRP A 112 13.89 12.81 -2.47
C TRP A 112 14.94 11.92 -3.17
N PRO A 113 15.50 10.89 -2.50
CA PRO A 113 16.34 9.93 -3.19
C PRO A 113 15.50 9.23 -4.27
N GLY A 114 15.83 9.49 -5.53
CA GLY A 114 15.20 8.82 -6.68
C GLY A 114 15.36 7.30 -6.58
N ARG A 115 14.64 6.55 -7.43
CA ARG A 115 14.85 5.10 -7.53
C ARG A 115 16.32 4.84 -7.87
N ARG A 116 17.07 4.22 -6.95
CA ARG A 116 18.46 3.81 -7.21
C ARG A 116 18.55 2.49 -7.98
N ASP A 117 17.52 1.65 -7.88
CA ASP A 117 17.47 0.36 -8.57
C ASP A 117 16.58 0.40 -9.83
N PRO A 118 17.00 -0.27 -10.93
CA PRO A 118 16.09 -0.68 -12.00
C PRO A 118 14.87 -1.34 -11.37
N GLN A 119 13.66 -1.00 -11.83
CA GLN A 119 12.40 -1.43 -11.22
C GLN A 119 12.24 -2.96 -11.30
N LYS A 120 12.84 -3.70 -10.37
CA LYS A 120 12.84 -5.17 -10.33
C LYS A 120 11.41 -5.66 -10.09
N GLY A 121 10.87 -6.45 -11.02
CA GLY A 121 9.73 -7.33 -10.80
C GLY A 121 8.42 -6.66 -10.35
N ARG A 122 7.81 -5.82 -11.18
CA ARG A 122 6.39 -5.47 -10.98
C ARG A 122 5.57 -6.76 -11.09
N ARG A 123 4.57 -6.96 -10.20
CA ARG A 123 3.62 -8.09 -10.30
C ARG A 123 3.11 -8.22 -11.74
N LYS A 124 3.06 -9.46 -12.25
CA LYS A 124 2.52 -9.75 -13.58
C LYS A 124 1.10 -9.19 -13.70
N ARG A 125 0.76 -8.67 -14.88
CA ARG A 125 -0.57 -8.15 -15.14
C ARG A 125 -1.58 -9.30 -15.10
N THR A 126 -2.57 -9.20 -14.24
CA THR A 126 -3.70 -10.14 -14.23
C THR A 126 -4.54 -9.90 -15.48
N ALA A 127 -4.72 -10.94 -16.28
CA ALA A 127 -5.68 -10.93 -17.38
C ALA A 127 -7.09 -11.03 -16.78
N ILE A 128 -7.98 -10.14 -17.20
CA ILE A 128 -9.39 -10.15 -16.80
C ILE A 128 -10.18 -10.48 -18.07
N THR A 129 -10.96 -11.55 -18.04
CA THR A 129 -11.76 -12.00 -19.19
C THR A 129 -12.97 -11.07 -19.42
N GLY A 130 -13.61 -11.21 -20.58
CA GLY A 130 -14.84 -10.46 -20.89
C GLY A 130 -15.98 -10.77 -19.90
N SER A 131 -16.17 -12.04 -19.54
CA SER A 131 -17.17 -12.47 -18.55
C SER A 131 -16.91 -11.90 -17.16
N GLN A 132 -15.66 -11.95 -16.68
CA GLN A 132 -15.26 -11.34 -15.41
C GLN A 132 -15.49 -9.82 -15.42
N THR A 133 -15.19 -9.16 -16.54
CA THR A 133 -15.41 -7.72 -16.69
C THR A 133 -16.90 -7.37 -16.63
N ALA A 134 -17.77 -8.15 -17.29
CA ALA A 134 -19.22 -7.94 -17.26
C ALA A 134 -19.78 -8.04 -15.84
N LEU A 135 -19.33 -9.04 -15.06
CA LEU A 135 -19.72 -9.23 -13.67
C LEU A 135 -19.28 -8.04 -12.81
N LEU A 136 -18.01 -7.62 -12.93
CA LEU A 136 -17.49 -6.45 -12.21
C LEU A 136 -18.21 -5.15 -12.58
N LEU A 137 -18.61 -4.97 -13.84
CA LEU A 137 -19.40 -3.82 -14.29
C LEU A 137 -20.80 -3.82 -13.67
N ARG A 138 -21.50 -4.96 -13.68
CA ARG A 138 -22.82 -5.11 -13.04
C ARG A 138 -22.75 -4.80 -11.55
N ALA A 139 -21.70 -5.25 -10.86
CA ALA A 139 -21.49 -4.93 -9.45
C ALA A 139 -21.18 -3.43 -9.23
N PHE A 140 -20.40 -2.81 -10.12
CA PHE A 140 -20.06 -1.39 -10.06
C PHE A 140 -21.26 -0.46 -10.24
N GLU A 141 -22.23 -0.84 -11.07
CA GLU A 141 -23.49 -0.10 -11.26
C GLU A 141 -24.34 -0.11 -9.99
N LYS A 142 -24.37 -1.24 -9.27
CA LYS A 142 -25.09 -1.38 -8.00
C LYS A 142 -24.39 -0.62 -6.86
N ASP A 143 -23.10 -0.85 -6.69
CA ASP A 143 -22.29 -0.20 -5.66
C ASP A 143 -20.88 0.14 -6.16
N ARG A 144 -20.56 1.44 -6.20
CA ARG A 144 -19.25 1.94 -6.63
C ARG A 144 -18.19 1.79 -5.53
N PHE A 145 -18.57 1.53 -4.29
CA PHE A 145 -17.70 1.47 -3.11
C PHE A 145 -17.91 0.17 -2.29
N PRO A 146 -17.76 -1.01 -2.90
CA PRO A 146 -18.01 -2.28 -2.22
C PRO A 146 -17.11 -2.46 -0.99
N GLY A 147 -17.73 -2.93 0.10
CA GLY A 147 -17.08 -3.32 1.34
C GLY A 147 -16.13 -4.52 1.17
N ILE A 148 -15.64 -5.08 2.28
CA ILE A 148 -14.79 -6.28 2.23
C ILE A 148 -15.57 -7.52 1.78
N ALA A 149 -16.72 -7.80 2.41
CA ALA A 149 -17.55 -8.96 2.12
C ALA A 149 -18.00 -9.00 0.65
N ALA A 150 -18.50 -7.87 0.12
CA ALA A 150 -18.88 -7.78 -1.30
C ALA A 150 -17.70 -8.02 -2.25
N ARG A 151 -16.47 -7.63 -1.89
CA ARG A 151 -15.29 -7.90 -2.72
C ARG A 151 -14.82 -9.35 -2.63
N GLU A 152 -15.01 -9.99 -1.47
CA GLU A 152 -14.72 -11.42 -1.28
C GLU A 152 -15.72 -12.29 -2.05
N GLU A 153 -17.00 -11.91 -2.08
CA GLU A 153 -18.00 -12.57 -2.92
C GLU A 153 -17.64 -12.47 -4.41
N LEU A 154 -17.32 -11.27 -4.89
CA LEU A 154 -16.86 -11.08 -6.26
C LEU A 154 -15.58 -11.88 -6.57
N ALA A 155 -14.70 -12.08 -5.58
CA ALA A 155 -13.50 -12.89 -5.75
C ALA A 155 -13.85 -14.36 -5.98
N ARG A 156 -14.83 -14.88 -5.23
CA ARG A 156 -15.38 -16.23 -5.39
C ARG A 156 -16.03 -16.41 -6.76
N GLU A 157 -16.85 -15.46 -7.20
CA GLU A 157 -17.55 -15.55 -8.49
C GLU A 157 -16.63 -15.38 -9.70
N THR A 158 -15.64 -14.49 -9.63
CA THR A 158 -14.75 -14.19 -10.77
C THR A 158 -13.50 -15.05 -10.82
N GLY A 159 -13.12 -15.70 -9.70
CA GLY A 159 -11.82 -16.35 -9.54
C GLY A 159 -10.64 -15.38 -9.46
N LEU A 160 -10.88 -14.07 -9.38
CA LEU A 160 -9.85 -13.05 -9.23
C LEU A 160 -9.54 -12.84 -7.75
N PRO A 161 -8.28 -12.60 -7.36
CA PRO A 161 -7.97 -12.23 -5.98
C PRO A 161 -8.72 -10.96 -5.55
N GLU A 162 -9.22 -10.91 -4.32
CA GLU A 162 -9.89 -9.73 -3.74
C GLU A 162 -9.07 -8.44 -3.95
N SER A 163 -7.74 -8.54 -3.81
CA SER A 163 -6.83 -7.42 -4.02
C SER A 163 -6.89 -6.88 -5.45
N ARG A 164 -7.13 -7.72 -6.46
CA ARG A 164 -7.29 -7.30 -7.86
C ARG A 164 -8.62 -6.60 -8.07
N ILE A 165 -9.68 -7.10 -7.46
CA ILE A 165 -11.00 -6.48 -7.49
C ILE A 165 -10.94 -5.10 -6.84
N GLN A 166 -10.33 -4.98 -5.67
CA GLN A 166 -10.11 -3.70 -5.00
C GLN A 166 -9.40 -2.68 -5.92
N ILE A 167 -8.35 -3.10 -6.63
CA ILE A 167 -7.62 -2.23 -7.57
C ILE A 167 -8.46 -1.92 -8.82
N TRP A 168 -9.25 -2.88 -9.32
CA TRP A 168 -10.16 -2.69 -10.44
C TRP A 168 -11.20 -1.61 -10.13
N PHE A 169 -11.87 -1.68 -8.96
CA PHE A 169 -12.85 -0.68 -8.53
C PHE A 169 -12.22 0.71 -8.35
N GLN A 170 -11.02 0.79 -7.80
CA GLN A 170 -10.28 2.06 -7.70
C GLN A 170 -10.01 2.66 -9.08
N ASN A 171 -9.48 1.86 -10.02
CA ASN A 171 -9.21 2.30 -11.38
C ASN A 171 -10.48 2.69 -12.14
N ARG A 172 -11.57 1.94 -11.96
CA ARG A 172 -12.87 2.21 -12.57
C ARG A 172 -13.44 3.54 -12.08
N ARG A 173 -13.41 3.80 -10.77
CA ARG A 173 -13.82 5.10 -10.20
C ARG A 173 -12.97 6.26 -10.70
N ALA A 174 -11.65 6.09 -10.80
CA ALA A 174 -10.76 7.13 -11.30
C ALA A 174 -11.10 7.54 -12.76
N ARG A 175 -11.35 6.54 -13.62
CA ARG A 175 -11.78 6.77 -15.01
C ARG A 175 -13.19 7.33 -15.12
N HIS A 176 -14.09 6.96 -14.22
CA HIS A 176 -15.46 7.46 -14.21
C HIS A 176 -15.54 8.94 -13.77
N ARG A 177 -14.74 9.35 -12.78
CA ARG A 177 -14.68 10.77 -12.36
C ARG A 177 -14.07 11.66 -13.44
N GLY A 178 -13.13 11.14 -14.23
CA GLY A 178 -12.47 11.90 -15.30
C GLY A 178 -13.35 12.18 -16.52
N GLN A 179 -14.47 11.49 -16.71
CA GLN A 179 -15.35 11.68 -17.87
C GLN A 179 -16.32 12.87 -17.72
N SER A 180 -16.57 13.35 -16.51
CA SER A 180 -17.46 14.51 -16.30
C SER A 180 -16.78 15.87 -16.52
N GLY A 181 -15.47 15.93 -16.83
CA GLY A 181 -14.72 17.19 -16.91
C GLY A 181 -13.64 17.26 -17.99
N ARG A 182 -13.57 16.30 -18.92
CA ARG A 182 -12.58 16.34 -19.99
C ARG A 182 -13.21 15.87 -21.30
N ALA A 183 -13.69 16.84 -22.07
CA ALA A 183 -13.88 16.67 -23.50
C ALA A 183 -12.63 15.99 -24.09
N PRO A 184 -12.80 15.06 -25.06
CA PRO A 184 -11.67 14.45 -25.71
C PRO A 184 -10.97 15.52 -26.55
N THR A 185 -9.95 16.18 -25.98
CA THR A 185 -8.93 16.84 -26.82
C THR A 185 -8.31 15.73 -27.64
N GLN A 186 -8.80 15.62 -28.87
CA GLN A 186 -8.19 14.89 -29.94
C GLN A 186 -6.69 15.21 -29.99
N ALA A 187 -5.92 14.16 -30.22
CA ALA A 187 -4.77 14.18 -31.12
C ALA A 187 -4.00 15.51 -31.21
N SER A 188 -2.99 15.66 -30.37
CA SER A 188 -1.76 16.30 -30.83
C SER A 188 -0.58 15.54 -30.23
N ILE A 189 -0.30 14.40 -30.85
CA ILE A 189 1.06 13.90 -30.97
C ILE A 189 1.79 14.99 -31.77
N ARG A 190 2.32 15.99 -31.08
CA ARG A 190 3.37 16.85 -31.64
C ARG A 190 4.68 16.36 -31.06
N CYS A 191 5.30 15.49 -31.85
CA CYS A 191 6.71 15.16 -31.77
C CYS A 191 7.49 16.48 -31.87
N ASN A 192 8.15 16.90 -30.81
CA ASN A 192 9.17 17.93 -30.90
C ASN A 192 10.42 17.27 -31.49
N ALA A 193 10.54 17.33 -32.82
CA ALA A 193 11.83 17.23 -33.48
C ALA A 193 12.58 18.55 -33.20
N ALA A 194 13.72 18.45 -32.53
CA ALA A 194 14.62 19.58 -32.30
C ALA A 194 15.18 20.08 -33.64
N PRO A 195 15.39 21.39 -33.82
CA PRO A 195 16.08 21.90 -34.99
C PRO A 195 17.57 21.58 -34.87
N ILE A 196 18.13 20.97 -35.92
CA ILE A 196 19.56 20.94 -36.18
C ILE A 196 19.81 22.11 -37.15
N GLY A 197 20.58 23.10 -36.71
CA GLY A 197 20.91 24.31 -37.47
C GLY A 197 21.45 25.37 -36.55
#